data_AF-A0A847N3F3-F1
#
_entry.id   AF-A0A847N3F3-F1
#
_cell.length_a   1.000
_cell.length_b   1.000
_cell.length_c   1.000
_cell.angle_alpha   90.00
_cell.angle_beta   90.00
_cell.angle_gamma   90.00
#
_symmetry.space_group_name_H-M   'P 1'
#
loop_
_entity.id
_entity.type
_entity.pdbx_description
1 polymer ?
#
loop_
_entity_poly.entity_id
_entity_poly.type
_entity_poly.pdbx_seq_one_letter_code
_entity_poly.pdbx_strand_id
1 'polypeptide(L)'
;LMIENIVGLDISLPRKTVNWVMPTLEAMGIERLSLKRNMITILSNKTDRGWEIRLESEKLYYFTIEILGENKKKTLPIPSGKCSMLIDKL
;
A
#
# COMPACT_ATOMS: atom_id res chain seq x y z
N LEU A 1 -0.92 2.26 19.24
CA LEU A 1 -0.42 1.04 18.56
C LEU A 1 0.27 1.50 17.29
N MET A 2 1.59 1.41 17.24
CA MET A 2 2.44 1.91 16.15
C MET A 2 3.00 0.67 15.46
N ILE A 3 2.67 0.48 14.18
CA ILE A 3 3.17 -0.66 13.40
C ILE A 3 4.52 -0.22 12.86
N GLU A 4 5.58 -0.64 13.54
CA GLU A 4 6.93 -0.14 13.25
C GLU A 4 7.70 -0.92 12.20
N ASN A 5 7.21 -2.06 11.69
CA ASN A 5 7.93 -2.78 10.63
C ASN A 5 6.99 -3.56 9.72
N ILE A 6 6.47 -2.89 8.70
CA ILE A 6 5.97 -3.59 7.51
C ILE A 6 7.17 -4.01 6.68
N VAL A 7 7.36 -5.32 6.51
CA VAL A 7 8.43 -5.85 5.66
C VAL A 7 8.28 -5.28 4.25
N GLY A 8 9.35 -4.65 3.77
CA GLY A 8 9.48 -4.14 2.41
C GLY A 8 8.67 -2.87 2.09
N LEU A 9 8.14 -2.17 3.09
CA LEU A 9 7.53 -0.85 2.89
C LEU A 9 8.56 0.27 3.08
N ASP A 10 8.75 1.07 2.03
CA ASP A 10 9.62 2.24 1.96
C ASP A 10 8.81 3.50 1.64
N ILE A 11 9.09 4.60 2.33
CA ILE A 11 8.32 5.84 2.20
C ILE A 11 9.24 7.04 2.11
N SER A 12 9.07 7.81 1.05
CA SER A 12 9.80 9.06 0.84
C SER A 12 8.83 10.23 0.80
N LEU A 13 8.77 10.98 1.90
CA LEU A 13 7.97 12.21 1.98
C LEU A 13 8.44 13.30 0.98
N PRO A 14 9.76 13.55 0.79
CA PRO A 14 10.22 14.54 -0.18
C PRO A 14 9.84 14.19 -1.62
N ARG A 15 9.89 12.88 -1.96
CA ARG A 15 9.57 12.38 -3.31
C ARG A 15 8.09 12.08 -3.50
N LYS A 16 7.29 12.11 -2.42
CA LYS A 16 5.89 11.68 -2.40
C LYS A 16 5.69 10.26 -2.94
N THR A 17 6.56 9.33 -2.54
CA THR A 17 6.49 7.93 -2.96
C THR A 17 6.27 7.01 -1.76
N VAL A 18 5.48 5.96 -1.98
CA VAL A 18 5.31 4.83 -1.08
C VAL A 18 5.58 3.58 -1.91
N ASN A 19 6.59 2.81 -1.57
CA ASN A 19 6.94 1.58 -2.26
C ASN A 19 6.72 0.42 -1.31
N TRP A 20 6.00 -0.61 -1.76
CA TRP A 20 5.80 -1.82 -0.98
C TRP A 20 6.20 -3.04 -1.80
N VAL A 21 7.34 -3.63 -1.42
CA VAL A 21 7.85 -4.87 -2.00
C VAL A 21 7.51 -6.02 -1.06
N MET A 22 6.83 -7.03 -1.56
CA MET A 22 6.44 -8.21 -0.78
C MET A 22 6.82 -9.51 -1.48
N PRO A 23 7.18 -10.56 -0.73
CA PRO A 23 7.53 -11.85 -1.30
C PRO A 23 6.32 -12.55 -1.90
N THR A 24 5.16 -12.54 -1.23
CA THR A 24 3.92 -13.17 -1.70
C THR A 24 2.69 -12.34 -1.29
N LEU A 25 1.52 -12.64 -1.85
CA LEU A 25 0.26 -12.00 -1.49
C LEU A 25 -0.17 -12.29 -0.04
N GLU A 26 0.17 -13.46 0.50
CA GLU A 26 -0.10 -13.84 1.88
C GLU A 26 0.66 -12.96 2.88
N ALA A 27 1.85 -12.46 2.47
CA ALA A 27 2.64 -11.53 3.27
C ALA A 27 2.03 -10.12 3.32
N MET A 28 0.99 -9.83 2.53
CA MET A 28 0.28 -8.54 2.52
C MET A 28 -0.56 -8.31 3.79
N GLY A 29 -0.72 -9.32 4.66
CA GLY A 29 -1.62 -9.36 5.82
C GLY A 29 -1.39 -8.34 6.95
N ILE A 30 -0.92 -7.14 6.63
CA ILE A 30 -0.75 -6.06 7.57
C ILE A 30 -1.98 -5.15 7.58
N GLU A 31 -2.65 -5.16 8.72
CA GLU A 31 -3.79 -4.31 9.00
C GLU A 31 -3.34 -2.97 9.61
N ARG A 32 -3.90 -1.85 9.13
CA ARG A 32 -3.87 -0.52 9.77
C ARG A 32 -2.49 0.12 9.92
N LEU A 33 -1.81 0.34 8.80
CA LEU A 33 -0.68 1.27 8.77
C LEU A 33 -1.21 2.71 8.80
N SER A 34 -0.75 3.52 9.78
CA SER A 34 -0.99 4.97 9.82
C SER A 34 0.33 5.69 9.99
N LEU A 35 0.70 6.52 9.01
CA LEU A 35 1.95 7.29 9.05
C LEU A 35 1.66 8.71 9.53
N LYS A 36 2.28 9.11 10.64
CA LYS A 36 1.86 10.31 11.39
C LYS A 36 2.43 11.65 10.90
N ARG A 37 3.17 11.70 9.78
CA ARG A 37 3.71 12.98 9.23
C ARG A 37 3.12 13.44 7.90
N ASN A 38 2.26 12.64 7.30
CA ASN A 38 1.13 12.96 6.42
C ASN A 38 0.25 11.72 6.60
N MET A 39 -1.02 11.84 6.99
CA MET A 39 -1.86 10.69 7.34
C MET A 39 -2.12 9.79 6.12
N ILE A 40 -1.14 8.99 5.75
CA ILE A 40 -1.28 7.94 4.75
C ILE A 40 -1.72 6.71 5.52
N THR A 41 -2.95 6.27 5.24
CA THR A 41 -3.50 5.04 5.78
C THR A 41 -3.54 4.00 4.68
N ILE A 42 -2.92 2.85 4.93
CA ILE A 42 -2.95 1.70 4.01
C ILE A 42 -3.61 0.55 4.75
N LEU A 43 -4.72 0.07 4.19
CA LEU A 43 -5.44 -1.10 4.69
C LEU A 43 -5.47 -2.13 3.59
N SER A 44 -4.87 -3.30 3.84
CA SER A 44 -5.05 -4.45 2.98
C SER A 44 -6.00 -5.45 3.64
N ASN A 45 -6.97 -5.97 2.88
CA ASN A 45 -7.85 -7.04 3.33
C ASN A 45 -8.15 -8.01 2.19
N LYS A 46 -8.24 -9.30 2.52
CA LYS A 46 -8.75 -10.31 1.60
C LYS A 46 -10.28 -10.29 1.60
N THR A 47 -10.87 -10.09 0.43
CA THR A 47 -12.32 -10.14 0.19
C THR A 47 -12.65 -11.35 -0.68
N ASP A 48 -13.93 -11.64 -0.90
CA ASP A 48 -14.38 -12.69 -1.86
C ASP A 48 -13.92 -12.42 -3.30
N ARG A 49 -13.58 -11.16 -3.62
CA ARG A 49 -13.07 -10.73 -4.92
C ARG A 49 -11.55 -10.65 -4.99
N GLY A 50 -10.87 -11.08 -3.92
CA GLY A 50 -9.42 -11.01 -3.78
C GLY A 50 -8.94 -9.89 -2.86
N TRP A 51 -7.67 -9.53 -2.97
CA TRP A 51 -7.02 -8.56 -2.08
C TRP A 51 -7.41 -7.12 -2.47
N GLU A 52 -7.93 -6.37 -1.51
CA GLU A 52 -8.22 -4.95 -1.65
C GLU A 52 -7.26 -4.11 -0.81
N ILE A 53 -6.58 -3.16 -1.44
CA ILE A 53 -5.81 -2.12 -0.76
C ILE A 53 -6.63 -0.83 -0.76
N ARG A 54 -6.96 -0.32 0.43
CA ARG A 54 -7.57 0.98 0.64
C ARG A 54 -6.52 1.97 1.11
N LEU A 55 -6.52 3.13 0.48
CA LEU A 55 -5.53 4.17 0.66
C LEU A 55 -6.27 5.47 0.98
N GLU A 56 -5.82 6.16 2.02
CA GLU A 56 -6.27 7.51 2.34
C GLU A 56 -5.05 8.39 2.53
N SER A 57 -5.02 9.55 1.87
CA SER A 57 -3.91 10.49 1.96
C SER A 57 -4.40 11.93 1.83
N GLU A 58 -3.80 12.86 2.58
CA GLU A 58 -4.09 14.29 2.48
C GLU A 58 -3.50 14.93 1.22
N LYS A 59 -2.47 14.31 0.64
CA LYS A 59 -1.76 14.81 -0.55
C LYS A 59 -1.65 13.70 -1.58
N LEU A 60 -1.36 14.07 -2.82
CA LEU A 60 -1.05 13.10 -3.85
C LEU A 60 0.28 12.39 -3.55
N TYR A 61 0.27 11.06 -3.58
CA TYR A 61 1.46 10.19 -3.51
C TYR A 61 1.46 9.21 -4.68
N TYR A 62 2.63 8.69 -5.04
CA TYR A 62 2.75 7.56 -5.95
C TYR A 62 3.02 6.29 -5.14
N PHE A 63 2.11 5.34 -5.25
CA PHE A 63 2.21 4.05 -4.59
C PHE A 63 2.67 2.99 -5.58
N THR A 64 3.83 2.42 -5.31
CA THR A 64 4.34 1.27 -6.06
C THR A 64 4.14 0.02 -5.22
N ILE A 65 3.50 -0.98 -5.79
CA ILE A 65 3.42 -2.33 -5.22
C ILE A 65 4.20 -3.29 -6.11
N GLU A 66 5.01 -4.13 -5.49
CA GLU A 66 5.80 -5.18 -6.15
C GLU A 66 5.62 -6.49 -5.39
N ILE A 67 5.11 -7.51 -6.08
CA ILE A 67 4.85 -8.85 -5.53
C ILE A 67 5.81 -9.81 -6.23
N LEU A 68 6.88 -10.20 -5.54
CA LEU A 68 7.97 -10.97 -6.12
C LEU A 68 7.52 -12.36 -6.59
N GLY A 69 6.72 -13.07 -5.78
CA GLY A 69 6.20 -14.40 -6.08
C GLY A 69 5.24 -14.44 -7.28
N GLU A 70 4.65 -13.30 -7.63
CA GLU A 70 3.75 -13.16 -8.79
C GLU A 70 4.46 -12.47 -9.98
N ASN A 71 5.71 -12.03 -9.81
CA ASN A 71 6.45 -11.17 -10.75
C ASN A 71 5.61 -9.95 -11.23
N LYS A 72 4.83 -9.35 -10.32
CA LYS A 72 3.95 -8.22 -10.62
C LYS A 72 4.51 -6.95 -10.01
N LYS A 73 4.51 -5.86 -10.78
CA LYS A 73 4.88 -4.52 -10.33
C LYS A 73 3.95 -3.48 -10.92
N LYS A 74 3.42 -2.60 -10.07
CA LYS A 74 2.58 -1.49 -10.52
C LYS A 74 2.83 -0.24 -9.70
N THR A 75 2.87 0.89 -10.36
CA THR A 75 2.83 2.22 -9.73
C THR A 75 1.51 2.90 -10.06
N LEU A 76 0.84 3.42 -9.03
CA LEU A 76 -0.44 4.10 -9.15
C LEU A 76 -0.46 5.37 -8.31
N PRO A 77 -1.12 6.45 -8.78
CA PRO A 77 -1.32 7.63 -7.96
C PRO A 77 -2.35 7.33 -6.87
N ILE A 78 -2.00 7.65 -5.63
CA ILE A 78 -2.95 7.85 -4.53
C ILE A 78 -3.35 9.33 -4.59
N PRO A 79 -4.54 9.67 -5.11
CA PRO A 79 -5.03 11.04 -5.06
C PRO A 79 -5.25 11.47 -3.61
N SER A 80 -5.31 12.79 -3.36
CA SER A 80 -5.79 13.27 -2.07
C SER A 80 -7.23 12.78 -1.84
N GLY A 81 -7.50 12.26 -0.64
CA GLY A 81 -8.78 11.63 -0.29
C GLY A 81 -8.66 10.11 -0.20
N LYS A 82 -9.78 9.41 -0.42
CA LYS A 82 -9.90 7.96 -0.29
C LYS A 82 -9.89 7.30 -1.65
N CYS A 83 -9.12 6.24 -1.81
CA CYS A 83 -9.21 5.35 -2.97
C CYS A 83 -9.04 3.88 -2.55
N SER A 84 -9.53 2.96 -3.39
CA SER A 84 -9.28 1.54 -3.21
C SER A 84 -8.87 0.86 -4.51
N MET A 85 -8.20 -0.28 -4.38
CA MET A 85 -7.62 -1.02 -5.48
C MET A 85 -7.72 -2.51 -5.22
N LEU A 86 -8.19 -3.26 -6.23
CA LEU A 86 -8.16 -4.72 -6.22
C LEU A 86 -6.86 -5.21 -6.86
N ILE A 87 -6.07 -5.96 -6.10
CA ILE A 87 -4.76 -6.47 -6.52
C ILE A 87 -4.87 -7.57 -7.56
N ASP A 88 -5.95 -8.34 -7.52
CA ASP A 88 -6.26 -9.36 -8.52
C ASP A 88 -6.48 -8.78 -9.92
N LYS A 89 -6.72 -7.46 -10.02
CA LYS A 89 -6.85 -6.71 -11.28
C LYS A 89 -5.56 -6.00 -11.72
N LEU A 90 -4.47 -6.14 -10.97
CA LEU A 90 -3.13 -5.65 -11.34
C LEU A 90 -2.43 -6.64 -12.28
#